data_AF-A0A4Q2UJ71-F1
#
_entry.id   AF-A0A4Q2UJ71-F1
#
_cell.length_a   1.000
_cell.length_b   1.000
_cell.length_c   1.000
_cell.angle_alpha   90.00
_cell.angle_beta   90.00
_cell.angle_gamma   90.00
#
_symmetry.space_group_name_H-M   'P 1'
#
loop_
_entity.id
_entity.type
_entity.pdbx_description
1 polymer ?
#
loop_
_entity_poly.entity_id
_entity_poly.type
_entity_poly.pdbx_seq_one_letter_code
_entity_poly.pdbx_strand_id
1 'polypeptide(L)' 'MAYRLDRSAFHAGTFEQTEQYHMACQPTAYADRLRVAAYLNSVAYRYDPDKPPRLDRTAFSARKHTS' A
#
# COMPACT_ATOMS: atom_id res chain seq x y z
N MET A 1 20.77 29.45 3.69
CA MET A 1 21.08 28.25 2.89
C MET A 1 20.03 28.13 1.79
N ALA A 2 20.45 28.04 0.52
CA ALA A 2 19.53 27.95 -0.61
C ALA A 2 19.28 26.47 -0.95
N TYR A 3 18.11 25.94 -0.59
CA TYR A 3 17.67 24.61 -1.01
C TYR A 3 17.31 24.68 -2.51
N ARG A 4 18.21 24.23 -3.39
CA ARG A 4 17.92 24.13 -4.82
C ARG A 4 17.21 22.80 -5.06
N LEU A 5 16.02 22.86 -5.66
CA LEU A 5 15.30 21.65 -6.07
C LEU A 5 16.11 20.91 -7.12
N ASP A 6 16.50 19.68 -6.82
CA ASP A 6 17.12 18.80 -7.79
C ASP A 6 16.07 18.35 -8.81
N ARG A 7 16.20 18.85 -10.03
CA ARG A 7 15.30 18.53 -11.15
C ARG A 7 15.62 17.19 -11.81
N SER A 8 16.72 16.54 -11.43
CA SER A 8 17.10 15.21 -11.89
C SER A 8 16.52 14.08 -11.03
N ALA A 9 15.97 14.40 -9.86
CA ALA A 9 15.39 13.42 -8.93
C ALA A 9 14.11 12.75 -9.47
N PHE A 10 13.41 13.38 -10.42
CA PHE A 10 12.20 12.84 -11.02
C PHE A 10 12.44 12.52 -12.50
N HIS A 11 12.40 11.21 -12.83
CA HIS A 11 12.44 10.73 -14.20
C HIS A 11 11.01 10.50 -14.68
N ALA A 12 10.58 11.25 -15.70
CA ALA A 12 9.35 10.97 -16.43
C ALA A 12 9.60 9.82 -17.43
N GLY A 13 9.65 8.59 -16.90
CA GLY A 13 9.82 7.39 -17.71
C GLY A 13 8.59 7.07 -18.56
N THR A 14 8.77 6.21 -19.56
CA THR A 14 7.63 5.65 -20.32
C THR A 14 6.79 4.73 -19.44
N PHE A 15 5.57 4.40 -19.88
CA PHE A 15 4.71 3.44 -19.18
C PHE A 15 5.43 2.11 -18.92
N GLU A 16 6.09 1.56 -19.94
CA GLU A 16 6.83 0.30 -19.86
C GLU A 16 7.98 0.36 -18.84
N GLN A 17 8.74 1.47 -18.82
CA GLN A 17 9.83 1.66 -17.87
C GLN A 17 9.32 1.74 -16.43
N THR A 18 8.17 2.40 -16.25
CA THR A 18 7.51 2.53 -14.94
C THR A 18 6.99 1.18 -14.47
N GLU A 19 6.38 0.39 -15.36
CA GLU A 19 5.92 -0.97 -15.08
C GLU A 19 7.08 -1.87 -14.67
N GLN A 20 8.17 -1.90 -15.44
CA GLN A 20 9.37 -2.69 -15.13
C GLN A 20 9.99 -2.29 -13.79
N TYR A 21 10.08 -0.99 -13.51
CA TYR A 21 10.55 -0.49 -12.23
C TYR A 21 9.67 -0.96 -11.06
N HIS A 22 8.34 -0.86 -11.21
CA HIS A 22 7.41 -1.35 -10.19
C HIS A 22 7.51 -2.86 -9.99
N MET A 23 7.66 -3.64 -11.06
CA MET A 23 7.86 -5.09 -10.97
C MET A 23 9.16 -5.43 -10.23
N ALA A 24 10.26 -4.72 -10.51
CA ALA A 24 11.54 -4.93 -9.85
C ALA A 24 11.53 -4.57 -8.36
N CYS A 25 10.75 -3.54 -7.97
CA CYS A 25 10.64 -3.10 -6.58
C CYS A 25 9.58 -3.86 -5.76
N GLN A 26 8.78 -4.72 -6.38
CA GLN A 26 7.78 -5.52 -5.67
C GLN A 26 8.39 -6.77 -5.05
N PRO A 27 8.08 -7.08 -3.77
CA PRO A 27 8.46 -8.36 -3.18
C PRO A 27 7.90 -9.53 -4.00
N THR A 28 8.71 -10.56 -4.22
CA THR A 28 8.29 -11.76 -4.98
C THR A 28 7.35 -12.64 -4.16
N ALA A 29 7.55 -12.72 -2.85
CA ALA A 29 6.71 -13.50 -1.95
C ALA A 29 5.41 -12.76 -1.59
N TYR A 30 4.28 -13.47 -1.69
CA TYR A 30 2.96 -12.91 -1.38
C TYR A 30 2.83 -12.41 0.06
N ALA A 31 3.42 -13.11 1.02
CA ALA A 31 3.42 -12.71 2.43
C ALA A 31 4.08 -11.34 2.65
N ASP A 32 5.17 -11.06 1.93
CA ASP A 32 5.88 -9.78 2.04
C ASP A 32 5.09 -8.65 1.39
N ARG A 33 4.38 -8.93 0.28
CA ARG A 33 3.44 -7.96 -0.32
C ARG A 33 2.36 -7.55 0.68
N LEU A 34 1.80 -8.51 1.41
CA LEU A 34 0.78 -8.22 2.43
C LEU A 34 1.34 -7.38 3.58
N ARG A 35 2.58 -7.65 4.03
CA ARG A 35 3.24 -6.86 5.08
C ARG A 35 3.48 -5.41 4.65
N VAL A 36 4.01 -5.21 3.43
CA VAL A 36 4.24 -3.88 2.85
C VAL A 36 2.91 -3.12 2.73
N ALA A 37 1.87 -3.78 2.20
CA ALA A 37 0.55 -3.17 2.08
C ALA A 37 -0.04 -2.80 3.45
N ALA A 38 0.08 -3.67 4.46
CA ALA A 38 -0.40 -3.40 5.81
C ALA A 38 0.32 -2.20 6.45
N TYR A 39 1.63 -2.06 6.24
CA TYR A 39 2.41 -0.91 6.69
C TYR A 39 2.00 0.39 5.97
N LEU A 40 1.84 0.36 4.65
CA LEU A 40 1.38 1.55 3.90
C LEU A 40 -0.01 2.00 4.36
N ASN A 41 -0.90 1.05 4.65
CA ASN A 41 -2.21 1.35 5.22
C ASN A 41 -2.11 1.97 6.62
N SER A 42 -1.19 1.50 7.48
CA SER A 42 -1.01 2.05 8.83
C SER A 42 -0.53 3.49 8.79
N VAL A 43 0.33 3.84 7.82
CA VAL A 43 0.77 5.22 7.57
C VAL A 43 -0.39 6.07 7.05
N ALA A 44 -1.15 5.59 6.07
CA ALA A 44 -2.25 6.33 5.46
C ALA A 44 -3.39 6.65 6.45
N TYR A 45 -3.76 5.67 7.27
CA TYR A 45 -4.86 5.78 8.24
C TYR A 45 -4.41 6.08 9.67
N ARG A 46 -3.11 6.28 9.89
CA ARG A 46 -2.48 6.62 11.18
C ARG A 46 -2.89 5.68 12.32
N TYR A 47 -2.85 4.37 12.07
CA TYR A 47 -3.03 3.37 13.12
C TYR A 47 -1.72 2.68 13.46
N ASP A 48 -1.65 2.12 14.66
CA ASP A 48 -0.52 1.33 15.11
C ASP A 48 -0.50 -0.03 14.38
N PRO A 49 0.54 -0.36 13.60
CA PRO A 49 0.61 -1.64 12.88
C PRO A 49 0.60 -2.86 13.81
N ASP A 50 1.06 -2.72 15.05
CA ASP A 50 1.04 -3.80 16.06
C ASP A 50 -0.32 -3.90 16.76
N LYS A 51 -1.14 -2.85 16.67
CA LYS A 51 -2.50 -2.77 17.21
C LYS A 51 -3.49 -2.25 16.17
N PRO A 52 -3.72 -3.01 15.07
CA PRO A 52 -4.56 -2.55 13.98
C PRO A 52 -6.03 -2.43 14.43
N PRO A 53 -6.80 -1.50 13.83
CA PRO A 53 -8.22 -1.36 14.11
C PRO A 53 -8.97 -2.63 13.70
N ARG A 54 -9.92 -3.05 14.55
CA ARG A 54 -10.74 -4.23 14.29
C ARG A 54 -11.88 -3.87 13.35
N LEU A 55 -12.13 -4.75 12.38
CA LEU A 55 -13.29 -4.65 11.51
C LEU A 55 -14.58 -4.79 12.34
N ASP A 56 -15.43 -3.78 12.29
CA ASP A 56 -16.80 -3.88 12.80
C ASP A 56 -17.65 -4.74 11.85
N ARG A 57 -18.11 -5.89 12.35
CA ARG A 57 -18.93 -6.84 11.60
C ARG A 57 -20.43 -6.59 11.74
N THR A 58 -20.84 -5.56 12.48
CA THR A 58 -22.25 -5.26 12.73
C THR A 58 -22.88 -4.42 11.62
N ALA A 59 -22.10 -3.61 10.89
CA ALA A 59 -22.61 -2.74 9.83
C ALA A 59 -23.06 -3.48 8.55
N PHE A 60 -22.57 -4.70 8.32
CA PHE A 60 -22.86 -5.49 7.11
C PHE A 60 -23.40 -6.89 7.45
N SER A 61 -24.43 -6.97 8.30
CA SER A 61 -25.10 -8.25 8.57
C SER A 61 -26.01 -8.64 7.39
N ALA A 62 -25.52 -9.49 6.50
CA ALA A 62 -26.40 -10.19 5.56
C ALA A 62 -27.07 -11.37 6.28
N ARG A 63 -28.41 -11.48 6.17
CA ARG A 63 -29.13 -12.67 6.66
C ARG A 63 -28.62 -13.89 5.91
N LYS A 64 -28.23 -14.96 6.62
CA LYS A 64 -27.99 -16.26 5.98
C LYS A 64 -29.28 -16.68 5.28
N HIS A 65 -29.21 -16.90 3.97
CA HIS A 65 -30.30 -17.53 3.22
C HIS A 65 -30.36 -18.99 3.65
N THR A 66 -31.38 -19.38 4.41
CA THR A 66 -31.69 -20.81 4.63
C THR A 66 -32.18 -21.38 3.31
N SER A 67 -31.43 -22.36 2.79
CA SER A 67 -31.83 -23.22 1.68
C SER A 67 -32.64 -24.39 2.21
#